data_AF-A0A1Z5T6I2-F1
#
_entry.id   AF-A0A1Z5T6I2-F1
#
_cell.length_a   1.000
_cell.length_b   1.000
_cell.length_c   1.000
_cell.angle_alpha   90.00
_cell.angle_beta   90.00
_cell.angle_gamma   90.00
#
_symmetry.space_group_name_H-M   'P 1'
#
loop_
_entity.id
_entity.type
_entity.pdbx_description
1 polymer ?
#
loop_
_entity_poly.entity_id
_entity_poly.type
_entity_poly.pdbx_seq_one_letter_code
_entity_poly.pdbx_strand_id
1 'polypeptide(L)'
;MRLQVDGSVNKYPAKAHARRVAHALSESSSDDFSTSSDGLIVVAGAQSRPWPDSDMPGPFRQARYFYYLTGCNEPGCCVVYDIKHDRLTLWLPPIDQSRVVWTGRGSTVEEALDRYDIDDARYLTNSSSPLARGLSHDEVVHIYDEHDLLPITVPRSLKHPVRQNRLKQAMDACRVIKDAHEIDLIRRANRISSDAHVAVFKSLHGFTNEAQVEATYMAHCIASHAKEQAYAPIAGSGSNGAILHYGANTADFDGAETLVLDAGCEVSCYASDVTRTVPINSSRPGTWPSPESEQIYALVEEIQEACIAQLRPGKAFVEIDRLSRRMAAEGLLKLGILKGDVDEVEMNGTVSGFFPHGLGHHVGLDVHDVSPVPHPPAIPRAPIYPVEQLKVDESEEENRVEEEEDEWKPTEEEIKAEMEENAMLVHVAQYPIPPSLLPSWSFHTSPLFSCPPYDPTSLLRPGMVVTIEPGVYFSRALLEQKYLSDPYYHGPLIDRDVLDRYWKVGGVRIEDDILITRDGYENLTPAPKGREMLEVVRKGAL
;
A
#
# COMPACT_ATOMS: atom_id res chain seq x y z
N MET A 1 9.30 37.73 12.74
CA MET A 1 10.29 38.18 11.74
C MET A 1 10.20 37.20 10.58
N ARG A 2 9.47 37.56 9.50
CA ARG A 2 9.41 36.74 8.28
C ARG A 2 10.69 37.03 7.50
N LEU A 3 11.64 36.10 7.53
CA LEU A 3 12.75 36.11 6.59
C LEU A 3 12.20 35.58 5.27
N GLN A 4 11.86 36.49 4.37
CA GLN A 4 11.73 36.21 2.95
C GLN A 4 13.16 36.13 2.41
N VAL A 5 13.60 34.92 2.08
CA VAL A 5 14.86 34.70 1.37
C VAL A 5 14.50 34.50 -0.09
N ASP A 6 14.59 35.58 -0.87
CA ASP A 6 14.61 35.50 -2.33
C ASP A 6 15.99 35.02 -2.76
N GLY A 7 16.07 33.74 -3.14
CA GLY A 7 17.23 33.10 -3.73
C GLY A 7 17.66 31.83 -2.99
N SER A 8 17.20 30.66 -3.41
CA SER A 8 17.85 29.40 -3.05
C SER A 8 17.42 28.28 -3.99
N VAL A 9 18.40 27.57 -4.54
CA VAL A 9 18.20 26.23 -5.12
C VAL A 9 17.41 25.40 -4.09
N ASN A 10 16.21 24.93 -4.43
CA ASN A 10 15.42 24.07 -3.54
C ASN A 10 16.13 22.71 -3.41
N LYS A 11 17.05 22.60 -2.44
CA LYS A 11 17.70 21.33 -2.09
C LYS A 11 16.70 20.37 -1.45
N TYR A 12 16.94 19.07 -1.58
CA TYR A 12 16.20 18.08 -0.80
C TYR A 12 16.48 18.28 0.70
N PRO A 13 15.47 18.28 1.59
CA PRO A 13 15.60 18.63 3.02
C PRO A 13 16.19 17.50 3.88
N ALA A 14 17.26 16.87 3.39
CA ALA A 14 17.93 15.72 4.01
C ALA A 14 18.28 15.95 5.49
N LYS A 15 18.86 17.12 5.81
CA LYS A 15 19.23 17.50 7.17
C LYS A 15 18.04 17.54 8.13
N ALA A 16 16.93 18.14 7.68
CA ALA A 16 15.72 18.25 8.47
C ALA A 16 15.13 16.86 8.76
N HIS A 17 15.11 15.98 7.76
CA HIS A 17 14.70 14.58 7.93
C HIS A 17 15.59 13.82 8.91
N ALA A 18 16.92 13.94 8.80
CA ALA A 18 17.85 13.30 9.73
C ALA A 18 17.66 13.76 11.18
N ARG A 19 17.46 15.07 11.41
CA ARG A 19 17.15 15.63 12.73
C ARG A 19 15.82 15.12 13.29
N ARG A 20 14.77 15.03 12.46
CA ARG A 20 13.47 14.47 12.85
C ARG A 20 13.60 13.01 13.30
N VAL A 21 14.35 12.19 12.56
CA VAL A 21 14.58 10.77 12.91
C VAL A 21 15.37 10.65 14.21
N ALA A 22 16.42 11.45 14.39
CA ALA A 22 17.18 11.45 15.64
C ALA A 22 16.35 11.89 16.85
N HIS A 23 15.46 12.87 16.68
CA HIS A 23 14.50 13.27 17.71
C HIS A 23 13.55 12.12 18.07
N ALA A 24 12.92 11.49 17.07
CA ALA A 24 12.01 10.37 17.28
C ALA A 24 12.69 9.15 17.93
N LEU A 25 13.97 8.90 17.60
CA LEU A 25 14.78 7.89 18.27
C LEU A 25 14.91 8.18 19.79
N SER A 26 15.17 9.44 20.16
CA SER A 26 15.37 9.84 21.56
C SER A 26 14.08 9.69 22.40
N GLU A 27 12.92 10.06 21.84
CA GLU A 27 11.62 9.98 22.51
C GLU A 27 11.17 8.53 22.76
N SER A 28 11.61 7.59 21.93
CA SER A 28 11.25 6.17 22.06
C SER A 28 11.95 5.42 23.21
N SER A 29 12.82 6.08 23.99
CA SER A 29 13.62 5.47 25.06
C SER A 29 13.02 5.73 26.43
N SER A 30 12.37 4.72 27.01
CA SER A 30 11.88 4.74 28.39
C SER A 30 12.92 4.23 29.42
N ASP A 31 14.11 3.83 28.99
CA ASP A 31 15.14 3.29 29.88
C ASP A 31 16.02 4.42 30.47
N ASP A 32 16.15 4.41 31.80
CA ASP A 32 16.92 5.32 32.67
C ASP A 32 18.45 5.32 32.39
N PHE A 33 18.89 4.55 31.39
CA PHE A 33 20.22 4.68 30.81
C PHE A 33 20.17 5.77 29.74
N SER A 34 20.49 7.01 30.14
CA SER A 34 21.06 8.09 29.31
C SER A 34 21.17 7.72 27.82
N THR A 35 20.04 7.77 27.10
CA THR A 35 20.05 7.75 25.63
C THR A 35 20.32 9.18 25.22
N SER A 36 21.57 9.56 25.44
CA SER A 36 22.05 10.91 25.19
C SER A 36 21.90 11.23 23.72
N SER A 37 21.90 12.52 23.44
CA SER A 37 22.11 13.19 22.16
C SER A 37 23.38 12.75 21.39
N ASP A 38 23.89 11.54 21.61
CA ASP A 38 25.16 11.02 21.11
C ASP A 38 24.93 9.65 20.44
N GLY A 39 25.26 9.55 19.16
CA GLY A 39 25.15 8.32 18.39
C GLY A 39 25.28 8.56 16.90
N LEU A 40 25.44 7.47 16.14
CA LEU A 40 25.46 7.49 14.69
C LEU A 40 24.21 6.82 14.13
N ILE A 41 23.57 7.46 13.14
CA ILE A 41 22.63 6.79 12.24
C ILE A 41 23.38 6.47 10.95
N VAL A 42 23.30 5.24 10.50
CA VAL A 42 23.91 4.75 9.26
C VAL A 42 22.86 4.04 8.44
N VAL A 43 22.63 4.49 7.22
CA VAL A 43 21.64 3.87 6.32
C VAL A 43 22.28 3.60 4.97
N ALA A 44 22.16 2.36 4.51
CA ALA A 44 22.66 1.94 3.20
C ALA A 44 21.64 2.20 2.09
N GLY A 45 22.09 2.71 0.95
CA GLY A 45 21.31 2.75 -0.28
C GLY A 45 21.29 1.38 -0.97
N ALA A 46 20.32 1.20 -1.85
CA ALA A 46 20.20 0.02 -2.70
C ALA A 46 21.39 -0.09 -3.66
N GLN A 47 21.69 -1.32 -4.06
CA GLN A 47 22.72 -1.64 -5.06
C GLN A 47 22.04 -1.92 -6.40
N SER A 48 22.68 -1.53 -7.51
CA SER A 48 22.27 -2.03 -8.83
C SER A 48 22.58 -3.52 -8.93
N ARG A 49 21.62 -4.31 -9.41
CA ARG A 49 21.78 -5.74 -9.63
C ARG A 49 21.43 -6.06 -11.09
N PRO A 50 22.25 -6.85 -11.80
CA PRO A 50 21.85 -7.37 -13.10
C PRO A 50 20.77 -8.45 -12.92
N TRP A 51 20.13 -8.83 -14.02
CA TRP A 51 19.26 -10.01 -14.03
C TRP A 51 20.06 -11.28 -13.66
N PRO A 52 19.44 -12.28 -13.01
CA PRO A 52 20.10 -13.55 -12.73
C PRO A 52 20.71 -14.16 -14.00
N ASP A 53 21.94 -14.64 -13.90
CA ASP A 53 22.71 -15.25 -15.00
C ASP A 53 22.88 -14.35 -16.24
N SER A 54 22.80 -13.02 -16.09
CA SER A 54 22.98 -12.03 -17.15
C SER A 54 23.90 -10.89 -16.71
N ASP A 55 24.54 -10.22 -17.68
CA ASP A 55 25.25 -8.96 -17.49
C ASP A 55 24.35 -7.73 -17.76
N MET A 56 23.08 -7.95 -18.14
CA MET A 56 22.10 -6.90 -18.37
C MET A 56 21.66 -6.28 -17.03
N PRO A 57 21.80 -4.95 -16.84
CA PRO A 57 21.32 -4.27 -15.64
C PRO A 57 19.81 -4.46 -15.47
N GLY A 58 19.38 -4.84 -14.26
CA GLY A 58 17.97 -4.83 -13.89
C GLY A 58 17.45 -3.42 -13.60
N PRO A 59 16.13 -3.22 -13.53
CA PRO A 59 15.54 -1.98 -13.05
C PRO A 59 16.08 -1.61 -11.66
N PHE A 60 16.46 -0.35 -11.47
CA PHE A 60 16.95 0.15 -10.20
C PHE A 60 15.83 0.84 -9.43
N ARG A 61 15.61 0.41 -8.19
CA ARG A 61 14.75 1.08 -7.22
C ARG A 61 15.56 1.35 -5.95
N GLN A 62 15.58 2.60 -5.50
CA GLN A 62 16.30 2.99 -4.30
C GLN A 62 15.58 2.54 -3.02
N ALA A 63 16.35 2.21 -1.98
CA ALA A 63 15.82 1.92 -0.64
C ALA A 63 15.15 3.16 -0.05
N ARG A 64 13.87 3.07 0.33
CA ARG A 64 13.08 4.26 0.70
C ARG A 64 13.55 4.96 1.97
N TYR A 65 14.07 4.23 2.94
CA TYR A 65 14.64 4.83 4.16
C TYR A 65 15.94 5.60 3.87
N PHE A 66 16.76 5.11 2.96
CA PHE A 66 17.94 5.83 2.50
C PHE A 66 17.55 7.09 1.72
N TYR A 67 16.59 6.95 0.80
CA TYR A 67 16.08 8.08 0.03
C TYR A 67 15.49 9.16 0.94
N TYR A 68 14.69 8.77 1.94
CA TYR A 68 14.11 9.70 2.92
C TYR A 68 15.18 10.56 3.62
N LEU A 69 16.34 10.00 3.95
CA LEU A 69 17.40 10.74 4.64
C LEU A 69 18.30 11.58 3.72
N THR A 70 18.21 11.41 2.40
CA THR A 70 19.24 11.94 1.49
C THR A 70 18.71 12.60 0.23
N GLY A 71 17.56 12.16 -0.29
CA GLY A 71 17.07 12.47 -1.64
C GLY A 71 17.89 11.83 -2.77
N CYS A 72 18.90 11.03 -2.44
CA CYS A 72 19.85 10.50 -3.41
C CYS A 72 19.32 9.23 -4.09
N ASN A 73 19.10 9.29 -5.41
CA ASN A 73 18.63 8.16 -6.21
C ASN A 73 19.76 7.47 -6.99
N GLU A 74 20.94 7.33 -6.37
CA GLU A 74 22.08 6.61 -6.96
C GLU A 74 22.38 5.30 -6.23
N PRO A 75 22.74 4.23 -6.96
CA PRO A 75 23.07 2.96 -6.37
C PRO A 75 24.39 3.02 -5.57
N GLY A 76 24.51 2.15 -4.57
CA GLY A 76 25.76 1.92 -3.84
C GLY A 76 26.19 3.06 -2.92
N CYS A 77 25.27 3.96 -2.57
CA CYS A 77 25.52 5.03 -1.63
C CYS A 77 25.31 4.59 -0.17
N CYS A 78 25.82 5.37 0.77
CA CYS A 78 25.57 5.23 2.21
C CYS A 78 25.47 6.61 2.86
N VAL A 79 24.69 6.77 3.91
CA VAL A 79 24.61 8.02 4.67
C VAL A 79 24.97 7.78 6.12
N VAL A 80 25.74 8.72 6.69
CA VAL A 80 26.04 8.75 8.12
C VAL A 80 25.59 10.08 8.69
N TYR A 81 24.77 10.02 9.73
CA TYR A 81 24.40 11.17 10.53
C TYR A 81 24.99 11.04 11.93
N ASP A 82 25.90 11.95 12.26
CA ASP A 82 26.42 12.14 13.60
C ASP A 82 25.46 13.04 14.38
N ILE A 83 24.71 12.45 15.32
CA ILE A 83 23.69 13.15 16.10
C ILE A 83 24.34 14.21 16.98
N LYS A 84 25.48 13.89 17.60
CA LYS A 84 26.18 14.75 18.57
C LYS A 84 26.68 16.03 17.91
N HIS A 85 27.35 15.87 16.77
CA HIS A 85 27.91 17.00 16.04
C HIS A 85 26.93 17.60 15.05
N ASP A 86 25.71 17.06 14.98
CA ASP A 86 24.71 17.41 14.00
C ASP A 86 25.35 17.51 12.62
N ARG A 87 25.92 16.40 12.12
CA ARG A 87 26.64 16.35 10.84
C ARG A 87 26.16 15.18 9.97
N LEU A 88 25.58 15.48 8.81
CA LEU A 88 25.06 14.54 7.83
C LEU A 88 26.04 14.43 6.66
N THR A 89 26.60 13.24 6.45
CA THR A 89 27.57 12.97 5.38
C THR A 89 27.02 11.93 4.41
N LEU A 90 26.92 12.28 3.14
CA LEU A 90 26.58 11.36 2.06
C LEU A 90 27.84 10.72 1.47
N TRP A 91 27.85 9.40 1.37
CA TRP A 91 28.93 8.63 0.80
C TRP A 91 28.52 8.06 -0.54
N LEU A 92 29.18 8.53 -1.61
CA LEU A 92 28.95 8.18 -2.99
C LEU A 92 29.94 7.08 -3.43
N PRO A 93 29.60 6.21 -4.39
CA PRO A 93 30.60 5.37 -5.02
C PRO A 93 31.61 6.22 -5.80
N PRO A 94 32.89 5.83 -5.87
CA PRO A 94 33.93 6.59 -6.56
C PRO A 94 33.60 6.70 -8.06
N ILE A 95 34.04 7.80 -8.66
CA ILE A 95 34.00 7.98 -10.11
C ILE A 95 35.25 7.31 -10.69
N ASP A 96 35.07 6.18 -11.36
CA ASP A 96 36.12 5.51 -12.12
C ASP A 96 35.81 5.54 -13.63
N GLN A 97 36.86 5.43 -14.46
CA GLN A 97 36.74 5.56 -15.91
C GLN A 97 35.85 4.48 -16.54
N SER A 98 35.81 3.28 -15.97
CA SER A 98 34.96 2.20 -16.48
C SER A 98 33.50 2.58 -16.29
N ARG A 99 33.09 2.93 -15.07
CA ARG A 99 31.72 3.36 -14.76
C ARG A 99 31.26 4.51 -15.65
N VAL A 100 32.10 5.52 -15.84
CA VAL A 100 31.81 6.68 -16.71
C VAL A 100 31.44 6.25 -18.13
N VAL A 101 32.17 5.29 -18.70
CA VAL A 101 31.97 4.81 -20.07
C VAL A 101 30.74 3.89 -20.17
N TRP A 102 30.52 3.02 -19.19
CA TRP A 102 29.49 1.98 -19.27
C TRP A 102 28.11 2.41 -18.75
N THR A 103 28.06 3.09 -17.61
CA THR A 103 26.80 3.36 -16.88
C THR A 103 26.59 4.83 -16.55
N GLY A 104 27.52 5.68 -17.00
CA GLY A 104 27.53 7.11 -16.72
C GLY A 104 28.34 7.46 -15.47
N ARG A 105 28.63 8.74 -15.30
CA ARG A 105 29.59 9.22 -14.31
C ARG A 105 29.15 9.03 -12.85
N GLY A 106 27.85 9.08 -12.58
CA GLY A 106 27.33 9.36 -11.24
C GLY A 106 27.71 10.78 -10.78
N SER A 107 27.40 11.11 -9.53
CA SER A 107 27.54 12.48 -9.01
C SER A 107 28.94 12.82 -8.49
N THR A 108 29.36 14.08 -8.67
CA THR A 108 30.48 14.63 -7.89
C THR A 108 30.05 14.98 -6.47
N VAL A 109 31.04 15.17 -5.60
CA VAL A 109 30.83 15.67 -4.23
C VAL A 109 30.15 17.04 -4.26
N GLU A 110 30.59 17.94 -5.14
CA GLU A 110 30.02 19.28 -5.31
C GLU A 110 28.57 19.21 -5.81
N GLU A 111 28.27 18.36 -6.79
CA GLU A 111 26.90 18.17 -7.30
C GLU A 111 25.96 17.57 -6.26
N ALA A 112 26.48 16.77 -5.32
CA ALA A 112 25.71 16.25 -4.20
C ALA A 112 25.44 17.34 -3.16
N LEU A 113 26.46 18.13 -2.81
CA LEU A 113 26.33 19.28 -1.91
C LEU A 113 25.37 20.34 -2.46
N ASP A 114 25.29 20.51 -3.78
CA ASP A 114 24.38 21.46 -4.42
C ASP A 114 22.92 20.99 -4.46
N ARG A 115 22.67 19.67 -4.50
CA ARG A 115 21.31 19.11 -4.60
C ARG A 115 20.67 18.74 -3.26
N TYR A 116 21.47 18.30 -2.31
CA TYR A 116 20.96 17.75 -1.05
C TYR A 116 21.39 18.65 0.11
N ASP A 117 20.51 18.89 1.07
CA ASP A 117 20.83 19.61 2.29
C ASP A 117 21.65 18.70 3.23
N ILE A 118 22.94 18.54 2.92
CA ILE A 118 23.92 17.71 3.63
C ILE A 118 25.15 18.57 3.98
N ASP A 119 25.86 18.21 5.05
CA ASP A 119 27.04 18.97 5.51
C ASP A 119 28.33 18.57 4.79
N ASP A 120 28.39 17.34 4.28
CA ASP A 120 29.57 16.80 3.62
C ASP A 120 29.17 15.70 2.64
N ALA A 121 29.97 15.51 1.59
CA ALA A 121 29.87 14.37 0.71
C ALA A 121 31.26 13.80 0.41
N ARG A 122 31.37 12.47 0.36
CA ARG A 122 32.65 11.76 0.18
C ARG A 122 32.50 10.56 -0.73
N TYR A 123 33.60 10.10 -1.30
CA TYR A 123 33.62 8.83 -2.01
C TYR A 123 33.92 7.66 -1.07
N LEU A 124 33.25 6.53 -1.29
CA LEU A 124 33.56 5.26 -0.64
C LEU A 124 34.85 4.69 -1.25
N THR A 125 35.94 4.73 -0.51
CA THR A 125 37.20 4.07 -0.91
C THR A 125 37.66 3.09 0.16
N ASN A 126 38.56 2.16 -0.20
CA ASN A 126 39.13 1.20 0.75
C ASN A 126 39.77 1.84 2.00
N SER A 127 40.22 3.10 1.89
CA SER A 127 40.82 3.87 2.99
C SER A 127 39.85 4.82 3.71
N SER A 128 38.65 5.06 3.16
CA SER A 128 37.66 6.00 3.69
C SER A 128 36.35 5.26 3.96
N SER A 129 36.34 4.48 5.06
CA SER A 129 35.10 3.88 5.56
C SER A 129 34.33 4.88 6.42
N PRO A 130 33.00 4.96 6.28
CA PRO A 130 32.14 5.84 7.09
C PRO A 130 32.27 5.63 8.61
N LEU A 131 32.73 4.44 9.04
CA LEU A 131 32.93 4.08 10.44
C LEU A 131 34.41 3.99 10.86
N ALA A 132 35.36 4.36 10.00
CA ALA A 132 36.80 4.26 10.29
C ALA A 132 37.32 5.31 11.30
N ARG A 133 36.47 6.20 11.82
CA ARG A 133 36.88 7.38 12.61
C ARG A 133 37.33 7.10 14.06
N GLY A 134 37.58 5.84 14.43
CA GLY A 134 37.90 5.47 15.81
C GLY A 134 36.69 5.69 16.72
N LEU A 135 35.65 4.86 16.54
CA LEU A 135 34.46 4.89 17.39
C LEU A 135 34.86 4.59 18.84
N SER A 136 34.30 5.34 19.79
CA SER A 136 34.52 5.05 21.20
C SER A 136 33.84 3.72 21.58
N HIS A 137 34.35 3.03 22.61
CA HIS A 137 33.81 1.72 23.02
C HIS A 137 32.32 1.75 23.38
N ASP A 138 31.83 2.91 23.82
CA ASP A 138 30.45 3.12 24.32
C ASP A 138 29.56 3.85 23.28
N GLU A 139 30.06 4.10 22.06
CA GLU A 139 29.29 4.81 21.02
C GLU A 139 28.17 3.93 20.46
N VAL A 140 26.95 4.47 20.43
CA VAL A 140 25.77 3.77 19.87
C VAL A 140 25.71 4.01 18.36
N VAL A 141 25.64 2.92 17.59
CA VAL A 141 25.48 2.97 16.13
C VAL A 141 24.17 2.29 15.73
N HIS A 142 23.24 3.09 15.22
CA HIS A 142 22.00 2.65 14.61
C HIS A 142 22.25 2.40 13.13
N ILE A 143 22.18 1.14 12.70
CA ILE A 143 22.36 0.78 11.29
C ILE A 143 21.03 0.30 10.73
N TYR A 144 20.69 0.75 9.54
CA TYR A 144 19.60 0.18 8.76
C TYR A 144 20.12 -0.22 7.37
N ASP A 145 19.95 -1.50 7.06
CA ASP A 145 20.32 -2.09 5.79
C ASP A 145 19.24 -3.10 5.43
N GLU A 146 18.44 -2.76 4.44
CA GLU A 146 17.30 -3.55 4.00
C GLU A 146 17.72 -4.83 3.25
N HIS A 147 18.98 -4.90 2.77
CA HIS A 147 19.42 -5.94 1.84
C HIS A 147 20.67 -6.69 2.29
N ASP A 148 21.15 -6.48 3.52
CA ASP A 148 22.41 -7.03 4.04
C ASP A 148 23.62 -6.77 3.09
N LEU A 149 23.59 -5.64 2.38
CA LEU A 149 24.61 -5.20 1.42
C LEU A 149 25.34 -3.93 1.88
N LEU A 150 25.43 -3.69 3.18
CA LEU A 150 26.21 -2.60 3.76
C LEU A 150 27.57 -2.51 3.07
N PRO A 151 27.88 -1.41 2.37
CA PRO A 151 29.19 -1.22 1.77
C PRO A 151 30.27 -0.92 2.82
N ILE A 152 29.98 -1.14 4.10
CA ILE A 152 30.80 -0.78 5.25
C ILE A 152 31.02 -1.98 6.17
N THR A 153 32.22 -2.12 6.69
CA THR A 153 32.52 -3.09 7.75
C THR A 153 32.18 -2.48 9.10
N VAL A 154 31.27 -3.12 9.84
CA VAL A 154 30.96 -2.75 11.24
C VAL A 154 32.11 -3.24 12.13
N PRO A 155 32.79 -2.36 12.90
CA PRO A 155 33.89 -2.78 13.77
C PRO A 155 33.44 -3.80 14.82
N ARG A 156 34.19 -4.90 14.98
CA ARG A 156 33.94 -5.93 16.00
C ARG A 156 34.05 -5.43 17.45
N SER A 157 34.61 -4.24 17.66
CA SER A 157 34.84 -3.62 18.97
C SER A 157 33.60 -2.93 19.57
N LEU A 158 32.50 -2.78 18.83
CA LEU A 158 31.26 -2.18 19.32
C LEU A 158 30.56 -3.14 20.31
N LYS A 159 30.48 -2.77 21.59
CA LYS A 159 29.85 -3.57 22.66
C LYS A 159 28.32 -3.50 22.68
N HIS A 160 27.75 -2.39 22.21
CA HIS A 160 26.29 -2.21 22.16
C HIS A 160 25.74 -2.72 20.84
N PRO A 161 24.67 -3.55 20.87
CA PRO A 161 24.13 -4.14 19.65
C PRO A 161 23.57 -3.06 18.72
N VAL A 162 23.75 -3.27 17.42
CA VAL A 162 23.09 -2.54 16.35
C VAL A 162 21.57 -2.66 16.54
N ARG A 163 20.88 -1.54 16.81
CA ARG A 163 19.41 -1.53 17.02
C ARG A 163 18.69 -1.16 15.72
N GLN A 164 18.57 -2.11 14.79
CA GLN A 164 17.90 -1.89 13.50
C GLN A 164 16.40 -1.55 13.66
N ASN A 165 15.69 -2.29 14.52
CA ASN A 165 14.23 -2.15 14.68
C ASN A 165 13.81 -0.76 15.21
N ARG A 166 14.56 -0.17 16.15
CA ARG A 166 14.23 1.16 16.70
C ARG A 166 14.45 2.28 15.69
N LEU A 167 15.52 2.19 14.90
CA LEU A 167 15.77 3.15 13.82
C LEU A 167 14.67 3.08 12.76
N LYS A 168 14.26 1.87 12.35
CA LYS A 168 13.14 1.71 11.44
C LYS A 168 11.85 2.33 11.99
N GLN A 169 11.49 2.04 13.25
CA GLN A 169 10.30 2.61 13.89
C GLN A 169 10.33 4.16 13.95
N ALA A 170 11.48 4.75 14.27
CA ALA A 170 11.62 6.21 14.28
C ALA A 170 11.48 6.81 12.87
N MET A 171 12.04 6.15 11.84
CA MET A 171 11.87 6.56 10.45
C MET A 171 10.43 6.38 9.98
N ASP A 172 9.76 5.29 10.35
CA ASP A 172 8.35 5.05 10.04
C ASP A 172 7.48 6.18 10.61
N ALA A 173 7.66 6.50 11.89
CA ALA A 173 6.94 7.59 12.56
C ALA A 173 7.15 8.95 11.87
N CYS A 174 8.34 9.19 11.32
CA CYS A 174 8.61 10.39 10.54
C CYS A 174 7.93 10.33 9.16
N ARG A 175 8.10 9.28 8.38
CA ARG A 175 7.52 9.12 7.02
C ARG A 175 5.99 9.17 7.00
N VAL A 176 5.32 8.77 8.08
CA VAL A 176 3.85 8.89 8.21
C VAL A 176 3.39 10.35 8.07
N ILE A 177 4.17 11.31 8.59
CA ILE A 177 3.85 12.75 8.57
C ILE A 177 4.75 13.46 7.56
N LYS A 178 4.17 13.86 6.43
CA LYS A 178 4.86 14.50 5.32
C LYS A 178 5.16 15.95 5.63
N ASP A 179 6.36 16.40 5.29
CA ASP A 179 6.67 17.82 5.26
C ASP A 179 6.21 18.51 3.96
N ALA A 180 6.43 19.82 3.85
CA ALA A 180 5.99 20.59 2.70
C ALA A 180 6.68 20.19 1.37
N HIS A 181 7.93 19.75 1.42
CA HIS A 181 8.67 19.26 0.25
C HIS A 181 8.11 17.92 -0.22
N GLU A 182 7.86 17.01 0.72
CA GLU A 182 7.24 15.70 0.45
C GLU A 182 5.86 15.87 -0.19
N ILE A 183 5.01 16.75 0.38
CA ILE A 183 3.67 17.05 -0.14
C ILE A 183 3.73 17.64 -1.55
N ASP A 184 4.71 18.51 -1.85
CA ASP A 184 4.87 19.09 -3.19
C ASP A 184 5.18 18.01 -4.25
N LEU A 185 6.04 17.05 -3.91
CA LEU A 185 6.38 15.93 -4.80
C LEU A 185 5.18 15.00 -5.03
N ILE A 186 4.42 14.66 -3.97
CA ILE A 186 3.19 13.85 -4.09
C ILE A 186 2.13 14.60 -4.92
N ARG A 187 1.97 15.91 -4.72
CA ARG A 187 1.04 16.73 -5.52
C ARG A 187 1.45 16.76 -7.00
N ARG A 188 2.75 16.82 -7.29
CA ARG A 188 3.26 16.75 -8.66
C ARG A 188 3.04 15.36 -9.28
N ALA A 189 3.25 14.29 -8.53
CA ALA A 189 2.95 12.93 -8.97
C ALA A 189 1.46 12.78 -9.32
N ASN A 190 0.57 13.23 -8.42
CA ASN A 190 -0.87 13.25 -8.65
C ASN A 190 -1.27 14.00 -9.93
N ARG A 191 -0.67 15.17 -10.16
CA ARG A 191 -0.95 15.96 -11.37
C ARG A 191 -0.57 15.19 -12.63
N ILE A 192 0.63 14.61 -12.69
CA ILE A 192 1.10 13.87 -13.86
C ILE A 192 0.24 12.62 -14.08
N SER A 193 -0.06 11.86 -13.03
CA SER A 193 -0.95 10.70 -13.10
C SER A 193 -2.35 11.10 -13.59
N SER A 194 -2.89 12.20 -13.09
CA SER A 194 -4.21 12.71 -13.51
C SER A 194 -4.23 13.15 -14.97
N ASP A 195 -3.17 13.83 -15.44
CA ASP A 195 -3.04 14.21 -16.84
C ASP A 195 -2.90 12.97 -17.76
N ALA A 196 -2.26 11.90 -17.27
CA ALA A 196 -2.18 10.61 -17.96
C ALA A 196 -3.54 9.87 -18.01
N HIS A 197 -4.32 9.88 -16.93
CA HIS A 197 -5.72 9.43 -16.93
C HIS A 197 -6.55 10.19 -17.99
N VAL A 198 -6.42 11.51 -18.04
CA VAL A 198 -7.08 12.34 -19.04
C VAL A 198 -6.64 11.98 -20.47
N ALA A 199 -5.37 11.66 -20.69
CA ALA A 199 -4.86 11.24 -22.00
C ALA A 199 -5.49 9.92 -22.46
N VAL A 200 -5.68 8.96 -21.54
CA VAL A 200 -6.44 7.73 -21.78
C VAL A 200 -7.88 8.06 -22.15
N PHE A 201 -8.58 8.88 -21.34
CA PHE A 201 -10.00 9.17 -21.55
C PHE A 201 -10.28 9.82 -22.91
N LYS A 202 -9.41 10.73 -23.36
CA LYS A 202 -9.52 11.35 -24.68
C LYS A 202 -9.39 10.34 -25.82
N SER A 203 -8.58 9.30 -25.63
CA SER A 203 -8.22 8.33 -26.67
C SER A 203 -9.06 7.04 -26.61
N LEU A 204 -9.83 6.85 -25.53
CA LEU A 204 -10.54 5.61 -25.22
C LEU A 204 -11.45 5.11 -26.34
N HIS A 205 -12.08 6.02 -27.10
CA HIS A 205 -12.96 5.68 -28.22
C HIS A 205 -12.26 4.93 -29.37
N GLY A 206 -10.94 5.07 -29.48
CA GLY A 206 -10.12 4.40 -30.49
C GLY A 206 -9.43 3.13 -29.99
N PHE A 207 -9.61 2.77 -28.72
CA PHE A 207 -9.00 1.57 -28.14
C PHE A 207 -9.87 0.34 -28.36
N THR A 208 -9.20 -0.79 -28.52
CA THR A 208 -9.79 -2.12 -28.68
C THR A 208 -9.36 -3.07 -27.57
N ASN A 209 -8.31 -2.74 -26.81
CA ASN A 209 -7.77 -3.57 -25.74
C ASN A 209 -7.12 -2.77 -24.60
N GLU A 210 -6.87 -3.47 -23.50
CA GLU A 210 -6.26 -2.95 -22.28
C GLU A 210 -4.80 -2.50 -22.50
N ALA A 211 -4.06 -3.14 -23.41
CA ALA A 211 -2.66 -2.79 -23.68
C ALA A 211 -2.51 -1.36 -24.22
N GLN A 212 -3.47 -0.89 -25.02
CA GLN A 212 -3.49 0.49 -25.51
C GLN A 212 -3.75 1.51 -24.39
N VAL A 213 -4.52 1.13 -23.38
CA VAL A 213 -4.77 1.94 -22.18
C VAL A 213 -3.45 2.13 -21.42
N GLU A 214 -2.78 1.02 -21.08
CA GLU A 214 -1.50 1.06 -20.35
C GLU A 214 -0.44 1.84 -21.15
N ALA A 215 -0.29 1.56 -22.44
CA ALA A 215 0.68 2.22 -23.30
C ALA A 215 0.46 3.75 -23.35
N THR A 216 -0.80 4.20 -23.43
CA THR A 216 -1.14 5.63 -23.47
C THR A 216 -0.86 6.31 -22.14
N TYR A 217 -1.22 5.65 -21.03
CA TYR A 217 -0.95 6.15 -19.69
C TYR A 217 0.56 6.31 -19.46
N MET A 218 1.33 5.24 -19.70
CA MET A 218 2.79 5.24 -19.50
C MET A 218 3.49 6.26 -20.42
N ALA A 219 3.07 6.38 -21.68
CA ALA A 219 3.65 7.34 -22.62
C ALA A 219 3.53 8.78 -22.09
N HIS A 220 2.38 9.13 -21.48
CA HIS A 220 2.19 10.44 -20.88
C HIS A 220 3.10 10.65 -19.66
N CYS A 221 3.17 9.69 -18.74
CA CYS A 221 4.05 9.77 -17.56
C CYS A 221 5.52 9.94 -17.96
N ILE A 222 6.00 9.13 -18.91
CA ILE A 222 7.38 9.20 -19.43
C ILE A 222 7.66 10.57 -20.07
N ALA A 223 6.76 11.07 -20.92
CA ALA A 223 6.90 12.38 -21.56
C ALA A 223 6.92 13.54 -20.54
N SER A 224 6.26 13.35 -19.39
CA SER A 224 6.21 14.32 -18.28
C SER A 224 7.37 14.16 -17.27
N HIS A 225 8.39 13.37 -17.62
CA HIS A 225 9.56 13.07 -16.78
C HIS A 225 9.24 12.27 -15.50
N ALA A 226 8.11 11.58 -15.43
CA ALA A 226 7.76 10.60 -14.40
C ALA A 226 7.83 9.19 -15.00
N LYS A 227 9.03 8.78 -15.41
CA LYS A 227 9.26 7.51 -16.10
C LYS A 227 8.85 6.30 -15.26
N GLU A 228 9.23 6.31 -13.99
CA GLU A 228 8.95 5.22 -13.07
C GLU A 228 7.51 5.31 -12.56
N GLN A 229 6.84 4.16 -12.48
CA GLN A 229 5.49 4.07 -11.92
C GLN A 229 5.57 3.68 -10.45
N ALA A 230 4.62 4.14 -9.63
CA ALA A 230 4.57 3.78 -8.21
C ALA A 230 4.28 2.28 -8.02
N TYR A 231 3.50 1.72 -8.94
CA TYR A 231 3.15 0.31 -9.11
C TYR A 231 2.83 0.05 -10.59
N ALA A 232 2.70 -1.22 -10.98
CA ALA A 232 2.31 -1.55 -12.35
C ALA A 232 0.86 -1.11 -12.61
N PRO A 233 0.57 -0.36 -13.69
CA PRO A 233 -0.79 0.04 -14.01
C PRO A 233 -1.74 -1.15 -14.10
N ILE A 234 -2.96 -0.95 -13.63
CA ILE A 234 -4.05 -1.92 -13.68
C ILE A 234 -5.06 -1.36 -14.68
N ALA A 235 -5.15 -1.98 -15.86
CA ALA A 235 -6.12 -1.62 -16.88
C ALA A 235 -7.13 -2.76 -17.04
N GLY A 236 -8.03 -2.92 -16.08
CA GLY A 236 -9.00 -4.02 -16.03
C GLY A 236 -10.30 -3.66 -16.73
N SER A 237 -10.58 -4.24 -17.89
CA SER A 237 -11.85 -4.09 -18.60
C SER A 237 -12.86 -5.17 -18.23
N GLY A 238 -14.13 -4.80 -18.07
CA GLY A 238 -15.22 -5.73 -17.73
C GLY A 238 -14.87 -6.59 -16.51
N SER A 239 -14.95 -7.92 -16.62
CA SER A 239 -14.65 -8.83 -15.53
C SER A 239 -13.21 -8.71 -14.97
N ASN A 240 -12.25 -8.23 -15.76
CA ASN A 240 -10.89 -7.99 -15.27
C ASN A 240 -10.85 -6.85 -14.26
N GLY A 241 -11.78 -5.89 -14.35
CA GLY A 241 -11.97 -4.85 -13.34
C GLY A 241 -12.40 -5.38 -11.96
N ALA A 242 -12.83 -6.65 -11.87
CA ALA A 242 -13.12 -7.33 -10.60
C ALA A 242 -11.88 -8.00 -9.95
N ILE A 243 -10.73 -7.99 -10.62
CA ILE A 243 -9.47 -8.55 -10.13
C ILE A 243 -8.63 -7.39 -9.57
N LEU A 244 -8.54 -7.31 -8.24
CA LEU A 244 -8.04 -6.12 -7.54
C LEU A 244 -6.65 -5.66 -8.00
N HIS A 245 -5.70 -6.59 -8.18
CA HIS A 245 -4.34 -6.34 -8.68
C HIS A 245 -4.12 -6.98 -10.06
N TYR A 246 -5.05 -6.75 -10.99
CA TYR A 246 -4.91 -7.20 -12.37
C TYR A 246 -3.71 -6.53 -13.03
N GLY A 247 -2.83 -7.30 -13.69
CA GLY A 247 -1.64 -6.74 -14.34
C GLY A 247 -1.31 -7.36 -15.69
N ALA A 248 -2.21 -8.19 -16.24
CA ALA A 248 -1.95 -8.79 -17.55
C ALA A 248 -2.19 -7.79 -18.69
N ASN A 249 -3.10 -6.82 -18.52
CA ASN A 249 -3.36 -5.67 -19.40
C ASN A 249 -3.30 -5.99 -20.90
N THR A 250 -3.91 -7.10 -21.29
CA THR A 250 -3.76 -7.66 -22.64
C THR A 250 -5.07 -8.13 -23.23
N ALA A 251 -6.18 -8.08 -22.48
CA ALA A 251 -7.46 -8.50 -22.99
C ALA A 251 -8.01 -7.47 -23.98
N ASP A 252 -8.65 -7.99 -25.03
CA ASP A 252 -9.54 -7.20 -25.87
C ASP A 252 -10.76 -6.78 -25.04
N PHE A 253 -11.35 -5.62 -25.36
CA PHE A 253 -12.50 -5.14 -24.60
C PHE A 253 -13.71 -6.06 -24.74
N ASP A 254 -13.90 -6.76 -25.86
CA ASP A 254 -14.89 -7.85 -26.02
C ASP A 254 -16.30 -7.60 -25.44
N GLY A 255 -16.80 -6.36 -25.56
CA GLY A 255 -18.11 -5.96 -25.04
C GLY A 255 -18.14 -5.63 -23.54
N ALA A 256 -16.98 -5.43 -22.92
CA ALA A 256 -16.82 -4.84 -21.60
C ALA A 256 -17.56 -3.51 -21.51
N GLU A 257 -18.22 -3.29 -20.37
CA GLU A 257 -19.01 -2.08 -20.14
C GLU A 257 -18.20 -0.99 -19.41
N THR A 258 -17.18 -1.40 -18.67
CA THR A 258 -16.36 -0.55 -17.81
C THR A 258 -14.87 -0.84 -18.04
N LEU A 259 -14.05 0.16 -17.77
CA LEU A 259 -12.61 0.05 -17.61
C LEU A 259 -12.26 0.60 -16.24
N VAL A 260 -11.73 -0.24 -15.35
CA VAL A 260 -11.06 0.20 -14.12
C VAL A 260 -9.61 0.48 -14.49
N LEU A 261 -9.24 1.75 -14.55
CA LEU A 261 -7.86 2.18 -14.66
C LEU A 261 -7.38 2.60 -13.28
N ASP A 262 -6.53 1.80 -12.67
CA ASP A 262 -5.83 2.10 -11.43
C ASP A 262 -4.35 2.24 -11.75
N ALA A 263 -3.86 3.49 -11.74
CA ALA A 263 -2.51 3.80 -12.14
C ALA A 263 -2.01 5.12 -11.52
N GLY A 264 -0.77 5.07 -11.03
CA GLY A 264 -0.09 6.20 -10.43
C GLY A 264 1.41 6.19 -10.71
N CYS A 265 1.96 7.33 -11.12
CA CYS A 265 3.40 7.52 -11.31
C CYS A 265 4.10 7.86 -9.98
N GLU A 266 5.44 7.81 -9.97
CA GLU A 266 6.24 8.44 -8.93
C GLU A 266 7.07 9.63 -9.45
N VAL A 267 7.20 10.67 -8.62
CA VAL A 267 8.08 11.81 -8.88
C VAL A 267 9.12 11.86 -7.77
N SER A 268 10.39 11.69 -8.15
CA SER A 268 11.48 11.66 -7.17
C SER A 268 11.20 10.63 -6.05
N CYS A 269 10.74 9.44 -6.44
CA CYS A 269 10.34 8.35 -5.53
C CYS A 269 9.11 8.61 -4.64
N TYR A 270 8.44 9.75 -4.74
CA TYR A 270 7.14 9.97 -4.08
C TYR A 270 6.00 9.54 -5.01
N ALA A 271 5.19 8.61 -4.52
CA ALA A 271 4.09 7.99 -5.22
C ALA A 271 2.85 8.89 -5.32
N SER A 272 2.01 8.55 -6.29
CA SER A 272 0.58 8.86 -6.30
C SER A 272 -0.18 7.56 -6.52
N ASP A 273 -1.43 7.53 -6.09
CA ASP A 273 -2.34 6.41 -6.29
C ASP A 273 -3.70 6.91 -6.76
N VAL A 274 -4.11 6.52 -7.96
CA VAL A 274 -5.28 7.09 -8.62
C VAL A 274 -6.01 6.03 -9.43
N THR A 275 -7.22 5.72 -9.00
CA THR A 275 -8.16 4.89 -9.72
C THR A 275 -9.32 5.69 -10.29
N ARG A 276 -9.62 5.45 -11.56
CA ARG A 276 -10.85 5.90 -12.23
C ARG A 276 -11.49 4.73 -12.97
N THR A 277 -12.78 4.55 -12.72
CA THR A 277 -13.60 3.69 -13.57
C THR A 277 -14.31 4.52 -14.63
N VAL A 278 -14.19 4.12 -15.89
CA VAL A 278 -14.78 4.84 -17.04
C VAL A 278 -15.63 3.91 -17.91
N PRO A 279 -16.73 4.40 -18.51
CA PRO A 279 -17.56 3.58 -19.38
C PRO A 279 -16.88 3.30 -20.72
N ILE A 280 -16.95 2.05 -21.16
CA ILE A 280 -16.63 1.66 -22.53
C ILE A 280 -17.94 1.63 -23.33
N ASN A 281 -18.21 2.70 -24.08
CA ASN A 281 -19.34 2.77 -25.00
C ASN A 281 -18.88 3.33 -26.35
N SER A 282 -18.41 2.45 -27.23
CA SER A 282 -17.88 2.82 -28.55
C SER A 282 -18.92 3.49 -29.45
N SER A 283 -20.20 3.14 -29.30
CA SER A 283 -21.29 3.73 -30.10
C SER A 283 -21.66 5.15 -29.65
N ARG A 284 -21.49 5.45 -28.36
CA ARG A 284 -21.83 6.74 -27.73
C ARG A 284 -20.80 7.10 -26.65
N PRO A 285 -19.58 7.53 -27.02
CA PRO A 285 -18.53 7.87 -26.05
C PRO A 285 -18.97 8.88 -24.98
N GLY A 286 -18.56 8.65 -23.74
CA GLY A 286 -18.94 9.49 -22.59
C GLY A 286 -20.38 9.28 -22.12
N THR A 287 -20.91 8.06 -22.29
CA THR A 287 -22.18 7.60 -21.70
C THR A 287 -22.03 6.17 -21.19
N TRP A 288 -22.75 5.82 -20.13
CA TRP A 288 -22.78 4.46 -19.60
C TRP A 288 -23.51 3.52 -20.59
N PRO A 289 -23.00 2.31 -20.84
CA PRO A 289 -23.63 1.36 -21.76
C PRO A 289 -24.87 0.67 -21.18
N SER A 290 -24.99 0.62 -19.85
CA SER A 290 -26.11 -0.01 -19.14
C SER A 290 -26.51 0.79 -17.88
N PRO A 291 -27.78 0.68 -17.42
CA PRO A 291 -28.20 1.18 -16.12
C PRO A 291 -27.40 0.56 -14.96
N GLU A 292 -27.05 -0.72 -15.06
CA GLU A 292 -26.31 -1.45 -14.03
C GLU A 292 -24.91 -0.85 -13.81
N SER A 293 -24.18 -0.56 -14.88
CA SER A 293 -22.87 0.10 -14.80
C SER A 293 -22.97 1.53 -14.23
N GLU A 294 -23.99 2.29 -14.64
CA GLU A 294 -24.24 3.64 -14.10
C GLU A 294 -24.61 3.62 -12.61
N GLN A 295 -25.44 2.66 -12.19
CA GLN A 295 -25.90 2.51 -10.81
C GLN A 295 -24.76 2.18 -9.85
N ILE A 296 -23.89 1.25 -10.22
CA ILE A 296 -22.73 0.88 -9.39
C ILE A 296 -21.72 2.02 -9.34
N TYR A 297 -21.51 2.72 -10.47
CA TYR A 297 -20.67 3.91 -10.46
C TYR A 297 -21.19 4.99 -9.52
N ALA A 298 -22.47 5.33 -9.62
CA ALA A 298 -23.09 6.33 -8.76
C ALA A 298 -23.02 5.95 -7.28
N LEU A 299 -23.19 4.67 -6.95
CA LEU A 299 -23.02 4.16 -5.59
C LEU A 299 -21.59 4.37 -5.07
N VAL A 300 -20.58 3.97 -5.84
CA VAL A 300 -19.18 4.12 -5.42
C VAL A 300 -18.77 5.59 -5.31
N GLU A 301 -19.23 6.45 -6.22
CA GLU A 301 -19.03 7.90 -6.16
C GLU A 301 -19.66 8.50 -4.89
N GLU A 302 -20.89 8.10 -4.54
CA GLU A 302 -21.56 8.53 -3.30
C GLU A 302 -20.80 8.09 -2.04
N ILE A 303 -20.33 6.85 -2.00
CA ILE A 303 -19.51 6.33 -0.90
C ILE A 303 -18.21 7.13 -0.76
N GLN A 304 -17.50 7.37 -1.87
CA GLN A 304 -16.23 8.07 -1.86
C GLN A 304 -16.37 9.50 -1.32
N GLU A 305 -17.34 10.25 -1.83
CA GLU A 305 -17.59 11.63 -1.40
C GLU A 305 -17.97 11.70 0.09
N ALA A 306 -18.80 10.77 0.56
CA ALA A 306 -19.17 10.69 1.97
C ALA A 306 -17.97 10.36 2.88
N CYS A 307 -17.09 9.45 2.44
CA CYS A 307 -15.87 9.10 3.18
C CYS A 307 -14.87 10.26 3.21
N ILE A 308 -14.62 10.91 2.07
CA ILE A 308 -13.72 12.08 1.97
C ILE A 308 -14.21 13.20 2.90
N ALA A 309 -15.52 13.47 2.95
CA ALA A 309 -16.10 14.52 3.80
C ALA A 309 -15.89 14.29 5.31
N GLN A 310 -15.58 13.06 5.75
CA GLN A 310 -15.29 12.73 7.14
C GLN A 310 -13.84 12.99 7.54
N LEU A 311 -12.94 13.20 6.57
CA LEU A 311 -11.50 13.30 6.82
C LEU A 311 -11.16 14.58 7.57
N ARG A 312 -10.59 14.43 8.77
CA ARG A 312 -10.09 15.54 9.58
C ARG A 312 -9.17 15.02 10.67
N PRO A 313 -8.30 15.88 11.23
CA PRO A 313 -7.49 15.51 12.40
C PRO A 313 -8.31 14.92 13.54
N GLY A 314 -7.80 13.84 14.13
CA GLY A 314 -8.43 13.14 15.25
C GLY A 314 -9.60 12.21 14.87
N LYS A 315 -10.00 12.14 13.59
CA LYS A 315 -10.94 11.11 13.12
C LYS A 315 -10.20 9.78 12.98
N ALA A 316 -10.77 8.70 13.50
CA ALA A 316 -10.23 7.36 13.32
C ALA A 316 -10.60 6.83 11.92
N PHE A 317 -9.60 6.44 11.13
CA PHE A 317 -9.81 5.97 9.76
C PHE A 317 -10.72 4.73 9.69
N VAL A 318 -10.63 3.84 10.70
CA VAL A 318 -11.50 2.66 10.83
C VAL A 318 -12.99 3.00 10.92
N GLU A 319 -13.35 4.18 11.47
CA GLU A 319 -14.76 4.61 11.49
C GLU A 319 -15.24 5.01 10.09
N ILE A 320 -14.33 5.49 9.24
CA ILE A 320 -14.63 5.87 7.85
C ILE A 320 -14.75 4.62 6.98
N ASP A 321 -13.90 3.60 7.19
CA ASP A 321 -14.04 2.28 6.56
C ASP A 321 -15.35 1.58 6.94
N ARG A 322 -15.78 1.68 8.21
CA ARG A 322 -17.11 1.17 8.61
C ARG A 322 -18.26 1.89 7.91
N LEU A 323 -18.16 3.22 7.78
CA LEU A 323 -19.15 4.01 7.03
C LEU A 323 -19.22 3.55 5.56
N SER A 324 -18.08 3.33 4.90
CA SER A 324 -18.05 2.91 3.50
C SER A 324 -18.72 1.55 3.29
N ARG A 325 -18.43 0.58 4.18
CA ARG A 325 -19.04 -0.76 4.15
C ARG A 325 -20.55 -0.71 4.38
N ARG A 326 -21.01 0.13 5.32
CA ARG A 326 -22.44 0.32 5.56
C ARG A 326 -23.15 0.88 4.34
N MET A 327 -22.61 1.96 3.76
CA MET A 327 -23.18 2.58 2.56
C MET A 327 -23.19 1.62 1.36
N ALA A 328 -22.16 0.79 1.20
CA ALA A 328 -22.15 -0.27 0.19
C ALA A 328 -23.27 -1.29 0.42
N ALA A 329 -23.47 -1.75 1.67
CA ALA A 329 -24.56 -2.67 2.00
C ALA A 329 -25.94 -2.05 1.71
N GLU A 330 -26.18 -0.81 2.17
CA GLU A 330 -27.44 -0.08 1.94
C GLU A 330 -27.71 0.16 0.44
N GLY A 331 -26.66 0.51 -0.31
CA GLY A 331 -26.74 0.68 -1.77
C GLY A 331 -27.10 -0.61 -2.50
N LEU A 332 -26.44 -1.72 -2.16
CA LEU A 332 -26.71 -3.03 -2.78
C LEU A 332 -28.09 -3.58 -2.40
N LEU A 333 -28.59 -3.28 -1.19
CA LEU A 333 -29.98 -3.55 -0.78
C LEU A 333 -30.97 -2.74 -1.62
N LYS A 334 -30.71 -1.44 -1.82
CA LYS A 334 -31.56 -0.55 -2.64
C LYS A 334 -31.63 -1.00 -4.10
N LEU A 335 -30.54 -1.55 -4.63
CA LEU A 335 -30.48 -2.13 -5.98
C LEU A 335 -31.13 -3.52 -6.08
N GLY A 336 -31.47 -4.13 -4.93
CA GLY A 336 -32.05 -5.47 -4.83
C GLY A 336 -31.05 -6.60 -5.03
N ILE A 337 -29.73 -6.31 -5.08
CA ILE A 337 -28.68 -7.33 -5.16
C ILE A 337 -28.56 -8.07 -3.83
N LEU A 338 -28.65 -7.32 -2.73
CA LEU A 338 -28.77 -7.87 -1.38
C LEU A 338 -30.23 -7.89 -0.92
N LYS A 339 -30.55 -8.77 0.03
CA LYS A 339 -31.85 -8.90 0.70
C LYS A 339 -31.66 -8.88 2.21
N GLY A 340 -32.78 -8.69 2.92
CA GLY A 340 -32.82 -8.74 4.38
C GLY A 340 -32.64 -7.37 5.02
N ASP A 341 -32.17 -7.38 6.26
CA ASP A 341 -31.87 -6.18 7.03
C ASP A 341 -30.39 -5.79 6.89
N VAL A 342 -30.10 -4.48 6.92
CA VAL A 342 -28.72 -3.99 6.79
C VAL A 342 -27.82 -4.45 7.94
N ASP A 343 -28.34 -4.52 9.16
CA ASP A 343 -27.55 -4.91 10.33
C ASP A 343 -27.24 -6.42 10.27
N GLU A 344 -28.12 -7.23 9.66
CA GLU A 344 -27.88 -8.65 9.38
C GLU A 344 -26.78 -8.84 8.31
N VAL A 345 -26.86 -8.07 7.20
CA VAL A 345 -25.83 -8.07 6.15
C VAL A 345 -24.45 -7.70 6.71
N GLU A 346 -24.40 -6.69 7.58
CA GLU A 346 -23.17 -6.26 8.24
C GLU A 346 -22.64 -7.30 9.23
N MET A 347 -23.52 -7.86 10.07
CA MET A 347 -23.15 -8.87 11.06
C MET A 347 -22.56 -10.12 10.40
N ASN A 348 -23.16 -10.56 9.30
CA ASN A 348 -22.66 -11.69 8.52
C ASN A 348 -21.43 -11.28 7.68
N GLY A 349 -21.23 -9.99 7.42
CA GLY A 349 -20.14 -9.47 6.60
C GLY A 349 -20.27 -9.84 5.12
N THR A 350 -21.49 -10.01 4.64
CA THR A 350 -21.81 -10.38 3.24
C THR A 350 -21.33 -9.30 2.25
N VAL A 351 -21.29 -8.02 2.67
CA VAL A 351 -20.78 -6.93 1.84
C VAL A 351 -19.33 -7.13 1.40
N SER A 352 -18.52 -7.87 2.16
CA SER A 352 -17.12 -8.16 1.79
C SER A 352 -16.98 -9.02 0.53
N GLY A 353 -18.05 -9.67 0.06
CA GLY A 353 -18.06 -10.34 -1.24
C GLY A 353 -18.07 -9.37 -2.42
N PHE A 354 -18.57 -8.15 -2.19
CA PHE A 354 -18.66 -7.08 -3.17
C PHE A 354 -17.63 -5.98 -2.93
N PHE A 355 -17.16 -5.79 -1.69
CA PHE A 355 -16.12 -4.83 -1.32
C PHE A 355 -15.03 -5.51 -0.46
N PRO A 356 -14.13 -6.30 -1.11
CA PRO A 356 -13.23 -7.23 -0.42
C PRO A 356 -11.92 -6.64 0.13
N HIS A 357 -11.57 -5.39 -0.21
CA HIS A 357 -10.35 -4.71 0.25
C HIS A 357 -10.65 -3.64 1.32
N GLY A 358 -9.61 -2.97 1.82
CA GLY A 358 -9.75 -1.83 2.76
C GLY A 358 -10.15 -0.54 2.03
N LEU A 359 -10.67 0.44 2.77
CA LEU A 359 -11.03 1.75 2.20
C LEU A 359 -9.85 2.57 1.66
N GLY A 360 -8.64 2.35 2.17
CA GLY A 360 -7.44 3.05 1.74
C GLY A 360 -6.23 2.83 2.64
N HIS A 361 -5.11 3.44 2.27
CA HIS A 361 -3.82 3.30 2.95
C HIS A 361 -3.01 4.60 2.89
N HIS A 362 -1.87 4.67 3.59
CA HIS A 362 -0.95 5.80 3.44
C HIS A 362 -0.25 5.80 2.09
N VAL A 363 0.04 6.99 1.57
CA VAL A 363 0.84 7.22 0.37
C VAL A 363 2.03 8.13 0.71
N GLY A 364 3.20 7.86 0.12
CA GLY A 364 4.41 8.63 0.33
C GLY A 364 5.54 8.15 -0.55
N LEU A 365 6.65 7.67 0.03
CA LEU A 365 7.76 7.11 -0.75
C LEU A 365 7.43 5.74 -1.37
N ASP A 366 6.44 5.06 -0.81
CA ASP A 366 5.83 3.87 -1.38
C ASP A 366 4.34 4.15 -1.59
N VAL A 367 3.72 3.42 -2.53
CA VAL A 367 2.28 3.49 -2.78
C VAL A 367 1.51 3.04 -1.54
N HIS A 368 1.85 1.86 -1.01
CA HIS A 368 1.48 1.44 0.33
C HIS A 368 2.59 1.90 1.30
N ASP A 369 2.53 3.16 1.71
CA ASP A 369 3.53 3.74 2.60
C ASP A 369 3.40 3.19 4.03
N VAL A 370 4.44 3.47 4.82
CA VAL A 370 4.53 3.01 6.20
C VAL A 370 3.36 3.51 7.04
N SER A 371 2.88 2.63 7.92
CA SER A 371 1.78 2.90 8.84
C SER A 371 2.28 2.94 10.27
N PRO A 372 1.68 3.76 11.15
CA PRO A 372 2.13 3.88 12.53
C PRO A 372 1.64 2.70 13.39
N VAL A 373 1.95 1.44 13.07
CA VAL A 373 1.56 0.28 13.91
C VAL A 373 2.81 -0.35 14.54
N PRO A 374 2.80 -0.78 15.82
CA PRO A 374 3.80 -1.72 16.30
C PRO A 374 3.67 -2.97 15.43
N HIS A 375 4.76 -3.44 14.84
CA HIS A 375 4.74 -4.68 14.04
C HIS A 375 3.88 -5.76 14.72
N PRO A 376 3.11 -6.56 13.96
CA PRO A 376 2.48 -7.75 14.53
C PRO A 376 3.58 -8.57 15.23
N PRO A 377 3.29 -9.29 16.33
CA PRO A 377 4.21 -10.31 16.80
C PRO A 377 4.53 -11.17 15.58
N ALA A 378 5.82 -11.40 15.34
CA ALA A 378 6.27 -12.27 14.27
C ALA A 378 5.37 -13.50 14.30
N ILE A 379 4.67 -13.78 13.20
CA ILE A 379 3.98 -15.06 13.04
C ILE A 379 5.07 -16.08 13.36
N PRO A 380 4.92 -16.92 14.41
CA PRO A 380 5.87 -17.98 14.64
C PRO A 380 5.95 -18.71 13.31
N ARG A 381 7.13 -18.72 12.67
CA ARG A 381 7.33 -19.59 11.51
C ARG A 381 6.85 -20.95 12.00
N ALA A 382 5.75 -21.45 11.43
CA ALA A 382 5.33 -22.81 11.70
C ALA A 382 6.60 -23.66 11.56
N PRO A 383 6.96 -24.47 12.57
CA PRO A 383 8.11 -25.35 12.41
C PRO A 383 7.90 -26.07 11.08
N ILE A 384 8.88 -25.99 10.19
CA ILE A 384 8.90 -26.84 9.02
C ILE A 384 9.12 -28.23 9.60
N TYR A 385 8.03 -28.90 9.94
CA TYR A 385 8.07 -30.32 10.22
C TYR A 385 8.46 -30.96 8.89
N PRO A 386 9.52 -31.77 8.85
CA PRO A 386 9.79 -32.60 7.69
C PRO A 386 8.50 -33.34 7.37
N VAL A 387 8.07 -33.28 6.11
CA VAL A 387 6.98 -34.14 5.64
C VAL A 387 7.49 -35.57 5.79
N GLU A 388 7.17 -36.22 6.91
CA GLU A 388 7.30 -37.66 7.01
C GLU A 388 6.36 -38.22 5.95
N GLN A 389 6.97 -38.74 4.89
CA GLN A 389 6.28 -39.53 3.89
C GLN A 389 5.50 -40.60 4.65
N LEU A 390 4.17 -40.47 4.64
CA LEU A 390 3.25 -41.52 5.05
C LEU A 390 3.59 -42.75 4.22
N LYS A 391 4.43 -43.63 4.79
CA LYS A 391 4.54 -45.00 4.36
C LYS A 391 3.23 -45.65 4.77
N VAL A 392 2.41 -45.92 3.77
CA VAL A 392 1.32 -46.88 3.89
C VAL A 392 2.01 -48.22 4.14
N ASP A 393 2.00 -48.68 5.39
CA ASP A 393 2.43 -50.02 5.74
C ASP A 393 1.19 -50.91 5.75
N GLU A 394 1.02 -51.66 4.67
CA GLU A 394 0.06 -52.75 4.57
C GLU A 394 0.63 -53.97 5.29
N SER A 395 0.39 -54.11 6.60
CA SER A 395 0.35 -55.43 7.25
C SER A 395 -0.03 -55.36 8.74
N GLU A 396 -0.85 -56.34 9.13
CA GLU A 396 -0.99 -56.94 10.47
C GLU A 396 -2.18 -56.46 11.35
N GLU A 397 -3.29 -57.15 11.09
CA GLU A 397 -4.17 -57.85 12.04
C GLU A 397 -3.78 -57.95 13.53
N GLU A 398 -4.86 -57.91 14.34
CA GLU A 398 -5.06 -58.53 15.66
C GLU A 398 -4.31 -57.97 16.89
N ASN A 399 -5.07 -57.29 17.77
CA ASN A 399 -5.59 -57.94 18.98
C ASN A 399 -6.56 -57.05 19.79
N ARG A 400 -7.64 -57.68 20.26
CA ARG A 400 -8.66 -57.18 21.19
C ARG A 400 -8.12 -57.10 22.62
N VAL A 401 -8.55 -56.10 23.39
CA VAL A 401 -8.96 -56.26 24.80
C VAL A 401 -10.17 -55.37 25.07
N GLU A 402 -11.15 -55.96 25.76
CA GLU A 402 -12.44 -55.39 26.18
C GLU A 402 -12.29 -54.58 27.47
N GLU A 403 -12.93 -53.40 27.56
CA GLU A 403 -13.40 -52.83 28.82
C GLU A 403 -14.82 -52.25 28.61
N GLU A 404 -15.78 -52.74 29.40
CA GLU A 404 -17.13 -52.20 29.53
C GLU A 404 -17.11 -51.02 30.50
N GLU A 405 -17.52 -49.83 30.05
CA GLU A 405 -18.07 -48.80 30.95
C GLU A 405 -19.37 -48.22 30.35
N ASP A 406 -20.38 -48.16 31.21
CA ASP A 406 -21.73 -47.62 30.99
C ASP A 406 -21.65 -46.15 30.58
N GLU A 407 -21.71 -45.88 29.28
CA GLU A 407 -21.65 -44.53 28.73
C GLU A 407 -23.06 -44.09 28.31
N TRP A 408 -23.57 -43.01 28.91
CA TRP A 408 -24.77 -42.30 28.49
C TRP A 408 -24.63 -41.92 27.01
N LYS A 409 -25.41 -42.57 26.13
CA LYS A 409 -25.40 -42.30 24.70
C LYS A 409 -26.45 -41.23 24.38
N PRO A 410 -26.06 -40.03 23.93
CA PRO A 410 -27.01 -39.03 23.48
C PRO A 410 -27.81 -39.57 22.28
N THR A 411 -29.09 -39.20 22.21
CA THR A 411 -29.97 -39.61 21.10
C THR A 411 -29.54 -38.94 19.79
N GLU A 412 -29.88 -39.52 18.63
CA GLU A 412 -29.53 -38.92 17.32
C GLU A 412 -30.02 -37.48 17.16
N GLU A 413 -31.14 -37.11 17.81
CA GLU A 413 -31.67 -35.75 17.81
C GLU A 413 -30.85 -34.81 18.71
N GLU A 414 -30.36 -35.28 19.86
CA GLU A 414 -29.46 -34.52 20.73
C GLU A 414 -28.08 -34.36 20.10
N ILE A 415 -27.54 -35.41 19.46
CA ILE A 415 -26.29 -35.33 18.69
C ILE A 415 -26.45 -34.34 17.54
N LYS A 416 -27.60 -34.31 16.86
CA LYS A 416 -27.83 -33.39 15.74
C LYS A 416 -28.01 -31.94 16.22
N ALA A 417 -28.72 -31.72 17.33
CA ALA A 417 -28.88 -30.41 17.94
C ALA A 417 -27.54 -29.89 18.51
N GLU A 418 -26.75 -30.77 19.14
CA GLU A 418 -25.43 -30.44 19.68
C GLU A 418 -24.39 -30.30 18.57
N MET A 419 -24.54 -30.96 17.41
CA MET A 419 -23.75 -30.72 16.19
C MET A 419 -24.15 -29.42 15.49
N GLU A 420 -25.44 -29.06 15.47
CA GLU A 420 -25.92 -27.77 14.95
C GLU A 420 -25.51 -26.61 15.87
N GLU A 421 -25.58 -26.80 17.19
CA GLU A 421 -25.16 -25.84 18.21
C GLU A 421 -23.63 -25.74 18.30
N ASN A 422 -22.88 -26.84 18.19
CA ASN A 422 -21.41 -26.80 18.09
C ASN A 422 -20.95 -26.31 16.71
N ALA A 423 -21.66 -26.58 15.61
CA ALA A 423 -21.38 -25.94 14.33
C ALA A 423 -21.64 -24.44 14.40
N MET A 424 -22.71 -24.00 15.08
CA MET A 424 -22.95 -22.59 15.41
C MET A 424 -21.85 -22.01 16.30
N LEU A 425 -21.47 -22.66 17.40
CA LEU A 425 -20.47 -22.15 18.35
C LEU A 425 -19.05 -22.13 17.76
N VAL A 426 -18.68 -23.12 16.95
CA VAL A 426 -17.41 -23.15 16.21
C VAL A 426 -17.40 -22.10 15.08
N HIS A 427 -18.53 -21.76 14.48
CA HIS A 427 -18.62 -20.66 13.49
C HIS A 427 -18.74 -19.27 14.10
N VAL A 428 -19.47 -19.08 15.19
CA VAL A 428 -19.60 -17.80 15.91
C VAL A 428 -18.25 -17.38 16.50
N ALA A 429 -17.40 -18.34 16.88
CA ALA A 429 -16.02 -18.10 17.27
C ALA A 429 -15.08 -17.73 16.09
N GLN A 430 -15.48 -17.96 14.84
CA GLN A 430 -14.66 -17.73 13.63
C GLN A 430 -14.93 -16.39 12.91
N TYR A 431 -15.98 -15.65 13.26
CA TYR A 431 -16.33 -14.42 12.53
C TYR A 431 -16.66 -13.21 13.40
N PRO A 432 -15.66 -12.57 14.03
CA PRO A 432 -15.69 -11.12 14.28
C PRO A 432 -15.40 -10.43 12.94
N ILE A 433 -16.25 -9.50 12.49
CA ILE A 433 -16.10 -8.63 11.28
C ILE A 433 -15.09 -9.20 10.26
N PRO A 434 -15.52 -9.87 9.17
CA PRO A 434 -14.57 -10.56 8.30
C PRO A 434 -13.48 -9.59 7.87
N PRO A 435 -12.21 -9.84 8.24
CA PRO A 435 -11.10 -9.04 7.73
C PRO A 435 -11.20 -9.06 6.21
N SER A 436 -10.83 -7.96 5.56
CA SER A 436 -10.65 -7.94 4.12
C SER A 436 -10.01 -9.25 3.66
N LEU A 437 -10.57 -9.89 2.64
CA LEU A 437 -10.12 -11.21 2.16
C LEU A 437 -8.64 -11.21 1.75
N LEU A 438 -8.10 -10.02 1.49
CA LEU A 438 -6.69 -9.76 1.42
C LEU A 438 -6.27 -9.12 2.75
N PRO A 439 -5.25 -9.64 3.47
CA PRO A 439 -4.64 -8.85 4.52
C PRO A 439 -4.15 -7.55 3.88
N SER A 440 -4.80 -6.43 4.18
CA SER A 440 -4.18 -5.14 3.92
C SER A 440 -3.04 -5.06 4.92
N TRP A 441 -1.82 -5.32 4.44
CA TRP A 441 -0.58 -5.23 5.22
C TRP A 441 -0.31 -3.79 5.72
N SER A 442 -1.19 -2.87 5.36
CA SER A 442 -1.23 -1.48 5.76
C SER A 442 -2.65 -1.17 6.24
N PHE A 443 -2.77 -0.70 7.47
CA PHE A 443 -3.98 -0.14 8.10
C PHE A 443 -5.11 -1.01 8.67
N HIS A 444 -5.18 -2.32 8.49
CA HIS A 444 -6.30 -3.08 9.10
C HIS A 444 -5.91 -4.47 9.63
N THR A 445 -5.20 -4.51 10.76
CA THR A 445 -5.43 -5.60 11.71
C THR A 445 -6.30 -5.05 12.84
N SER A 446 -7.61 -5.22 12.75
CA SER A 446 -8.40 -5.21 13.98
C SER A 446 -7.96 -6.46 14.75
N PRO A 447 -7.38 -6.36 15.95
CA PRO A 447 -7.27 -7.54 16.80
C PRO A 447 -8.69 -8.01 17.07
N LEU A 448 -9.00 -9.19 16.53
CA LEU A 448 -10.18 -9.99 16.88
C LEU A 448 -10.33 -9.94 18.40
N PHE A 449 -11.37 -9.27 18.88
CA PHE A 449 -11.76 -9.11 20.29
C PHE A 449 -10.62 -8.93 21.32
N SER A 450 -10.59 -7.74 21.96
CA SER A 450 -9.81 -7.37 23.18
C SER A 450 -8.67 -6.36 23.00
N CYS A 451 -8.89 -5.26 22.25
CA CYS A 451 -8.14 -4.02 22.49
C CYS A 451 -9.12 -2.91 22.87
N PRO A 452 -8.73 -1.97 23.77
CA PRO A 452 -9.61 -0.91 24.25
C PRO A 452 -10.15 -0.08 23.07
N PRO A 453 -11.26 0.66 23.24
CA PRO A 453 -12.04 1.25 22.13
C PRO A 453 -11.32 2.31 21.29
N TYR A 454 -10.03 2.57 21.54
CA TYR A 454 -9.22 3.56 20.84
C TYR A 454 -7.88 2.93 20.47
N ASP A 455 -7.72 2.57 19.20
CA ASP A 455 -6.41 2.40 18.62
C ASP A 455 -5.93 3.77 18.08
N PRO A 456 -5.07 4.49 18.82
CA PRO A 456 -4.62 5.82 18.42
C PRO A 456 -3.80 5.80 17.12
N THR A 457 -3.34 4.63 16.67
CA THR A 457 -2.61 4.48 15.40
C THR A 457 -3.50 4.70 14.18
N SER A 458 -4.82 4.53 14.34
CA SER A 458 -5.81 4.80 13.29
C SER A 458 -6.21 6.29 13.18
N LEU A 459 -5.74 7.16 14.09
CA LEU A 459 -6.13 8.56 14.11
C LEU A 459 -5.43 9.35 13.01
N LEU A 460 -6.22 10.05 12.20
CA LEU A 460 -5.73 10.96 11.19
C LEU A 460 -5.07 12.18 11.83
N ARG A 461 -3.90 12.56 11.30
CA ARG A 461 -3.10 13.69 11.80
C ARG A 461 -2.69 14.59 10.64
N PRO A 462 -2.55 15.91 10.86
CA PRO A 462 -2.08 16.82 9.83
C PRO A 462 -0.74 16.37 9.23
N GLY A 463 -0.63 16.40 7.91
CA GLY A 463 0.54 15.93 7.16
C GLY A 463 0.50 14.45 6.77
N MET A 464 -0.49 13.68 7.23
CA MET A 464 -0.75 12.36 6.63
C MET A 464 -1.32 12.52 5.23
N VAL A 465 -0.88 11.68 4.30
CA VAL A 465 -1.52 11.49 2.99
C VAL A 465 -2.06 10.06 2.96
N VAL A 466 -3.34 9.89 2.59
CA VAL A 466 -4.04 8.60 2.53
C VAL A 466 -4.90 8.51 1.26
N THR A 467 -5.09 7.30 0.74
CA THR A 467 -6.08 7.04 -0.32
C THR A 467 -7.49 6.95 0.27
N ILE A 468 -8.50 7.30 -0.53
CA ILE A 468 -9.89 6.91 -0.33
C ILE A 468 -10.39 6.26 -1.60
N GLU A 469 -10.44 4.92 -1.58
CA GLU A 469 -10.57 4.05 -2.75
C GLU A 469 -11.73 3.05 -2.63
N PRO A 470 -12.97 3.45 -2.27
CA PRO A 470 -14.06 2.48 -2.22
C PRO A 470 -14.27 1.80 -3.57
N GLY A 471 -14.69 0.54 -3.52
CA GLY A 471 -15.01 -0.21 -4.72
C GLY A 471 -16.06 -1.29 -4.52
N VAL A 472 -16.84 -1.53 -5.57
CA VAL A 472 -17.86 -2.58 -5.64
C VAL A 472 -17.56 -3.47 -6.84
N TYR A 473 -17.43 -4.78 -6.59
CA TYR A 473 -16.95 -5.76 -7.54
C TYR A 473 -17.89 -6.97 -7.64
N PHE A 474 -17.98 -7.51 -8.84
CA PHE A 474 -18.74 -8.69 -9.22
C PHE A 474 -17.77 -9.79 -9.65
N SER A 475 -16.89 -10.18 -8.73
CA SER A 475 -15.93 -11.26 -8.95
C SER A 475 -16.64 -12.61 -8.84
N ARG A 476 -16.86 -13.29 -9.97
CA ARG A 476 -17.43 -14.65 -9.98
C ARG A 476 -16.65 -15.61 -9.11
N ALA A 477 -15.31 -15.60 -9.24
CA ALA A 477 -14.44 -16.47 -8.46
C ALA A 477 -14.68 -16.31 -6.95
N LEU A 478 -14.85 -15.07 -6.47
CA LEU A 478 -15.10 -14.83 -5.06
C LEU A 478 -16.55 -15.15 -4.66
N LEU A 479 -17.51 -14.57 -5.38
CA LEU A 479 -18.92 -14.66 -5.03
C LEU A 479 -19.43 -16.10 -5.13
N GLU A 480 -19.11 -16.83 -6.21
CA GLU A 480 -19.58 -18.21 -6.40
C GLU A 480 -18.92 -19.19 -5.43
N GLN A 481 -17.62 -19.05 -5.15
CA GLN A 481 -16.90 -20.00 -4.31
C GLN A 481 -17.17 -19.83 -2.82
N LYS A 482 -17.39 -18.60 -2.34
CA LYS A 482 -17.47 -18.31 -0.91
C LYS A 482 -18.84 -17.80 -0.44
N TYR A 483 -19.51 -16.94 -1.20
CA TYR A 483 -20.70 -16.23 -0.72
C TYR A 483 -22.00 -16.88 -1.18
N LEU A 484 -22.12 -17.21 -2.46
CA LEU A 484 -23.28 -17.89 -3.01
C LEU A 484 -23.34 -19.36 -2.62
N SER A 485 -22.19 -19.99 -2.37
CA SER A 485 -22.08 -21.39 -1.95
C SER A 485 -22.46 -21.62 -0.48
N ASP A 486 -22.42 -20.59 0.37
CA ASP A 486 -22.84 -20.66 1.77
C ASP A 486 -24.38 -20.56 1.89
N PRO A 487 -25.06 -21.64 2.31
CA PRO A 487 -26.52 -21.66 2.38
C PRO A 487 -27.08 -21.01 3.66
N TYR A 488 -26.24 -20.62 4.63
CA TYR A 488 -26.69 -20.18 5.94
C TYR A 488 -26.59 -18.66 6.13
N TYR A 489 -25.44 -18.05 5.88
CA TYR A 489 -25.20 -16.65 6.25
C TYR A 489 -25.21 -15.70 5.05
N HIS A 490 -24.63 -16.12 3.92
CA HIS A 490 -24.45 -15.24 2.77
C HIS A 490 -25.45 -15.49 1.64
N GLY A 491 -25.61 -16.75 1.21
CA GLY A 491 -26.46 -17.12 0.08
C GLY A 491 -27.92 -16.63 0.19
N PRO A 492 -28.59 -16.75 1.35
CA PRO A 492 -29.95 -16.24 1.54
C PRO A 492 -30.07 -14.70 1.41
N LEU A 493 -28.98 -13.97 1.65
CA LEU A 493 -28.92 -12.51 1.60
C LEU A 493 -28.59 -11.97 0.21
N ILE A 494 -28.33 -12.82 -0.79
CA ILE A 494 -27.97 -12.39 -2.16
C ILE A 494 -29.04 -12.83 -3.15
N ASP A 495 -29.63 -11.87 -3.88
CA ASP A 495 -30.54 -12.16 -4.98
C ASP A 495 -29.76 -12.55 -6.25
N ARG A 496 -29.78 -13.84 -6.60
CA ARG A 496 -29.08 -14.34 -7.78
C ARG A 496 -29.64 -13.82 -9.10
N ASP A 497 -30.97 -13.67 -9.19
CA ASP A 497 -31.63 -13.22 -10.42
C ASP A 497 -31.31 -11.74 -10.69
N VAL A 498 -31.23 -10.92 -9.63
CA VAL A 498 -30.82 -9.53 -9.75
C VAL A 498 -29.32 -9.43 -10.02
N LEU A 499 -28.49 -10.18 -9.28
CA LEU A 499 -27.03 -10.23 -9.43
C LEU A 499 -26.60 -10.57 -10.86
N ASP A 500 -27.33 -11.47 -11.53
CA ASP A 500 -27.01 -11.93 -12.89
C ASP A 500 -26.93 -10.80 -13.93
N ARG A 501 -27.58 -9.67 -13.66
CA ARG A 501 -27.52 -8.47 -14.52
C ARG A 501 -26.22 -7.69 -14.40
N TYR A 502 -25.50 -7.83 -13.29
CA TYR A 502 -24.34 -6.99 -12.96
C TYR A 502 -22.98 -7.62 -13.32
N TRP A 503 -22.95 -8.87 -13.77
CA TRP A 503 -21.68 -9.54 -14.10
C TRP A 503 -20.82 -8.81 -15.13
N LYS A 504 -21.43 -8.08 -16.06
CA LYS A 504 -20.73 -7.31 -17.10
C LYS A 504 -20.09 -6.02 -16.58
N VAL A 505 -20.57 -5.50 -15.45
CA VAL A 505 -19.96 -4.35 -14.78
C VAL A 505 -18.55 -4.70 -14.35
N GLY A 506 -18.33 -5.95 -13.90
CA GLY A 506 -17.04 -6.41 -13.40
C GLY A 506 -16.70 -5.73 -12.08
N GLY A 507 -16.19 -4.49 -12.12
CA GLY A 507 -15.92 -3.71 -10.94
C GLY A 507 -15.98 -2.21 -11.18
N VAL A 508 -16.21 -1.47 -10.11
CA VAL A 508 -16.02 -0.03 -10.06
C VAL A 508 -15.19 0.31 -8.83
N ARG A 509 -14.11 1.05 -9.03
CA ARG A 509 -13.30 1.70 -7.98
C ARG A 509 -13.07 3.16 -8.36
N ILE A 510 -13.08 4.05 -7.37
CA ILE A 510 -12.74 5.46 -7.52
C ILE A 510 -11.84 5.84 -6.35
N GLU A 511 -10.67 6.38 -6.65
CA GLU A 511 -9.62 6.59 -5.66
C GLU A 511 -8.95 7.96 -5.82
N ASP A 512 -8.80 8.64 -4.69
CA ASP A 512 -8.13 9.93 -4.59
C ASP A 512 -7.12 9.91 -3.44
N ASP A 513 -5.97 10.55 -3.66
CA ASP A 513 -4.96 10.86 -2.65
C ASP A 513 -5.37 12.10 -1.85
N ILE A 514 -5.56 11.94 -0.54
CA ILE A 514 -6.05 13.00 0.35
C ILE A 514 -5.00 13.37 1.40
N LEU A 515 -4.62 14.64 1.41
CA LEU A 515 -3.80 15.25 2.46
C LEU A 515 -4.67 15.67 3.64
N ILE A 516 -4.37 15.18 4.84
CA ILE A 516 -4.97 15.68 6.07
C ILE A 516 -4.31 17.02 6.44
N THR A 517 -5.11 18.08 6.52
CA THR A 517 -4.65 19.41 6.92
C THR A 517 -4.96 19.68 8.39
N ARG A 518 -4.60 20.85 8.92
CA ARG A 518 -4.90 21.20 10.32
C ARG A 518 -6.39 21.35 10.61
N ASP A 519 -7.16 21.76 9.60
CA ASP A 519 -8.55 22.15 9.75
C ASP A 519 -9.51 21.25 8.94
N GLY A 520 -8.99 20.19 8.30
CA GLY A 520 -9.76 19.28 7.46
C GLY A 520 -8.86 18.46 6.54
N TYR A 521 -9.12 18.54 5.23
CA TYR A 521 -8.39 17.80 4.21
C TYR A 521 -8.20 18.63 2.92
N GLU A 522 -7.29 18.19 2.06
CA GLU A 522 -7.08 18.66 0.69
C GLU A 522 -7.01 17.43 -0.23
N ASN A 523 -7.85 17.39 -1.26
CA ASN A 523 -7.75 16.36 -2.29
C ASN A 523 -6.61 16.73 -3.26
N LEU A 524 -5.59 15.87 -3.34
CA LEU A 524 -4.41 16.10 -4.18
C LEU A 524 -4.62 15.61 -5.61
N THR A 525 -5.67 14.84 -5.89
CA THR A 525 -5.95 14.18 -7.17
C THR A 525 -6.88 15.03 -8.06
N PRO A 526 -6.36 15.71 -9.10
CA PRO A 526 -7.19 16.47 -10.02
C PRO A 526 -7.83 15.62 -11.14
N ALA A 527 -7.62 14.31 -11.19
CA ALA A 527 -8.18 13.45 -12.23
C ALA A 527 -9.71 13.55 -12.25
N PRO A 528 -10.33 13.80 -13.41
CA PRO A 528 -11.77 14.00 -13.47
C PRO A 528 -12.51 12.71 -13.12
N LYS A 529 -13.65 12.85 -12.44
CA LYS A 529 -14.62 11.77 -12.15
C LYS A 529 -16.04 12.26 -12.44
N GLY A 530 -17.02 11.36 -12.36
CA GLY A 530 -18.42 11.65 -12.63
C GLY A 530 -18.64 12.32 -13.99
N ARG A 531 -19.40 13.42 -13.97
CA ARG A 531 -19.79 14.15 -15.19
C ARG A 531 -18.60 14.75 -15.95
N GLU A 532 -17.57 15.19 -15.25
CA GLU A 532 -16.39 15.80 -15.87
C GLU A 532 -15.63 14.75 -16.69
N MET A 533 -15.44 13.55 -16.14
CA MET A 533 -14.81 12.43 -16.85
C MET A 533 -15.59 12.07 -18.11
N LEU A 534 -16.93 11.95 -18.00
CA LEU A 534 -17.79 11.64 -19.15
C LEU A 534 -17.68 12.70 -20.25
N GLU A 535 -17.54 13.98 -19.89
CA GLU A 535 -17.35 15.07 -20.84
C GLU A 535 -15.98 15.00 -21.53
N VAL A 536 -14.91 14.63 -20.82
CA VAL A 536 -13.57 14.42 -21.41
C VAL A 536 -13.61 13.29 -22.43
N VAL A 537 -14.21 12.14 -22.09
CA VAL A 537 -14.35 11.00 -23.01
C VAL A 537 -15.15 11.40 -24.26
N ARG A 538 -16.26 12.13 -24.07
CA ARG A 538 -17.09 12.59 -25.19
C ARG A 538 -16.35 13.54 -26.13
N LYS A 539 -15.62 14.52 -25.57
CA LYS A 539 -14.83 15.49 -26.35
C LYS A 539 -13.67 14.85 -27.08
N GLY A 540 -13.08 13.79 -26.53
CA GLY A 540 -11.99 13.06 -27.19
C GLY A 540 -12.40 12.37 -28.49
N ALA A 541 -13.68 12.03 -28.63
CA ALA A 541 -14.23 11.37 -29.82
C ALA A 541 -14.76 12.34 -30.90
N LEU A 542 -14.75 13.65 -30.63
CA LEU A 542 -15.10 14.71 -31.58
C LEU A 542 -13.84 15.22 -32.29
#